data_AF-A0A8J8JT60-F1
#
_entry.id   AF-A0A8J8JT60-F1
#
_cell.length_a   1.000
_cell.length_b   1.000
_cell.length_c   1.000
_cell.angle_alpha   90.00
_cell.angle_beta   90.00
_cell.angle_gamma   90.00
#
_symmetry.space_group_name_H-M   'P 1'
#
loop_
_entity.id
_entity.type
_entity.pdbx_description
1 polymer ?
#
loop_
_entity_poly.entity_id
_entity_poly.type
_entity_poly.pdbx_seq_one_letter_code
_entity_poly.pdbx_strand_id
1 'polypeptide(L)'
;MDQWYLYHLLMGIIGLSVGIVGFSEILSQGISLGTSLMAVGALAILAQTGYALFIKEPSKLTEWQSVEIAAIGAILCSVGALLHVLA
;
A
#
# COMPACT_ATOMS: atom_id res chain seq x y z
N MET A 1 14.12 4.58 19.17
CA MET A 1 13.75 4.12 17.81
C MET A 1 13.49 5.37 16.98
N ASP A 2 14.04 5.47 15.78
CA ASP A 2 13.94 6.68 14.95
C ASP A 2 12.50 6.89 14.45
N GLN A 3 11.98 8.12 14.52
CA GLN A 3 10.59 8.45 14.14
C GLN A 3 10.34 8.15 12.66
N TRP A 4 11.37 8.32 11.82
CA TRP A 4 11.31 7.97 10.40
C TRP A 4 11.10 6.47 10.18
N TYR A 5 11.83 5.63 10.93
CA TYR A 5 11.71 4.18 10.84
C TYR A 5 10.32 3.71 11.29
N LEU A 6 9.81 4.28 12.40
CA LEU A 6 8.50 3.94 12.93
C LEU A 6 7.37 4.28 11.93
N TYR A 7 7.48 5.43 11.27
CA TYR A 7 6.51 5.89 10.28
C TYR A 7 6.38 4.91 9.10
N HIS A 8 7.49 4.54 8.47
CA HIS A 8 7.46 3.60 7.33
C HIS A 8 7.00 2.21 7.76
N LEU A 9 7.43 1.73 8.93
CA LEU A 9 6.97 0.44 9.47
C LEU A 9 5.44 0.41 9.62
N LEU A 10 4.84 1.46 10.20
CA LEU A 10 3.39 1.56 10.37
C LEU A 10 2.66 1.62 9.02
N MET A 11 3.18 2.39 8.07
CA MET A 11 2.62 2.45 6.70
C MET A 11 2.64 1.08 6.02
N GLY A 12 3.73 0.33 6.15
CA GLY A 12 3.82 -1.04 5.64
C GLY A 12 2.82 -1.99 6.29
N ILE A 13 2.63 -1.91 7.61
CA ILE A 13 1.64 -2.72 8.33
C ILE A 13 0.22 -2.40 7.84
N ILE A 14 -0.11 -1.11 7.70
CA ILE A 14 -1.42 -0.67 7.18
C ILE A 14 -1.63 -1.18 5.75
N GLY A 15 -0.63 -1.01 4.88
CA GLY A 15 -0.66 -1.53 3.51
C GLY A 15 -0.86 -3.04 3.47
N LEU A 16 -0.14 -3.79 4.31
CA LEU A 16 -0.28 -5.24 4.43
C LEU A 16 -1.70 -5.64 4.84
N SER A 17 -2.26 -5.01 5.87
CA SER A 17 -3.60 -5.33 6.36
C SER A 17 -4.67 -5.10 5.29
N VAL A 18 -4.61 -3.97 4.59
CA VAL A 18 -5.55 -3.67 3.49
C VAL A 18 -5.36 -4.65 2.33
N GLY A 19 -4.12 -4.99 2.00
CA GLY A 19 -3.80 -5.96 0.95
C GLY A 19 -4.31 -7.36 1.25
N ILE A 20 -4.17 -7.83 2.49
CA ILE A 20 -4.67 -9.12 2.94
C ILE A 20 -6.20 -9.19 2.80
N VAL A 21 -6.90 -8.12 3.20
CA VAL A 21 -8.36 -8.04 3.05
C VAL A 21 -8.75 -8.08 1.56
N GLY A 22 -8.13 -7.25 0.72
CA GLY A 22 -8.40 -7.23 -0.72
C GLY A 22 -8.11 -8.57 -1.39
N PHE A 23 -7.01 -9.24 -1.02
CA PHE A 23 -6.62 -10.52 -1.58
C PHE A 23 -7.50 -11.68 -1.11
N SER A 24 -7.88 -11.70 0.18
CA SER A 24 -8.84 -12.66 0.72
C SER A 24 -10.17 -12.60 -0.04
N GLU A 25 -10.65 -11.40 -0.38
CA GLU A 25 -11.90 -11.27 -1.12
C GLU A 25 -11.79 -11.59 -2.60
N ILE A 26 -10.63 -11.39 -3.22
CA ILE A 26 -10.37 -11.93 -4.56
C ILE A 26 -10.48 -13.47 -4.54
N LEU A 27 -9.99 -14.12 -3.49
CA LEU A 27 -10.04 -15.58 -3.35
C LEU A 27 -11.45 -16.10 -3.04
N SER A 28 -12.25 -15.37 -2.26
CA SER A 28 -13.56 -15.83 -1.78
C SER A 28 -14.72 -15.47 -2.72
N GLN A 29 -14.74 -14.24 -3.25
CA GLN A 29 -15.84 -13.67 -4.05
C GLN A 29 -15.46 -13.44 -5.52
N GLY A 30 -14.18 -13.64 -5.86
CA GLY A 30 -13.66 -13.40 -7.19
C GLY A 30 -13.15 -11.98 -7.41
N ILE A 31 -12.69 -11.72 -8.63
CA ILE A 31 -12.05 -10.44 -8.98
C ILE A 31 -13.12 -9.38 -9.18
N SER A 32 -13.12 -8.36 -8.31
CA SER A 32 -13.90 -7.13 -8.48
C SER A 32 -12.96 -5.95 -8.72
N LEU A 33 -13.49 -4.87 -9.30
CA LEU A 33 -12.71 -3.64 -9.50
C LEU A 33 -12.20 -3.09 -8.15
N GLY A 34 -13.05 -3.09 -7.12
CA GLY A 34 -12.71 -2.60 -5.78
C GLY A 34 -11.60 -3.41 -5.10
N THR A 35 -11.74 -4.74 -5.09
CA THR A 35 -10.73 -5.63 -4.48
C THR A 35 -9.39 -5.59 -5.23
N SER A 36 -9.42 -5.43 -6.56
CA SER A 36 -8.21 -5.26 -7.38
C SER A 36 -7.48 -3.95 -7.07
N LEU A 37 -8.22 -2.84 -6.95
CA LEU A 37 -7.68 -1.53 -6.57
C LEU A 37 -7.05 -1.56 -5.17
N MET A 38 -7.71 -2.24 -4.22
CA MET A 38 -7.16 -2.45 -2.87
C MET A 38 -5.87 -3.25 -2.90
N ALA A 39 -5.82 -4.36 -3.64
CA ALA A 39 -4.65 -5.21 -3.74
C ALA A 39 -3.46 -4.48 -4.38
N VAL A 40 -3.67 -3.75 -5.48
CA VAL A 40 -2.62 -2.97 -6.15
C VAL A 40 -2.12 -1.82 -5.27
N GLY A 41 -3.03 -1.09 -4.63
CA GLY A 41 -2.66 0.00 -3.71
C GLY A 41 -1.83 -0.49 -2.53
N ALA A 42 -2.23 -1.62 -1.94
CA ALA A 42 -1.51 -2.26 -0.85
C ALA A 42 -0.11 -2.72 -1.27
N LEU A 43 0.01 -3.30 -2.46
CA LEU A 43 1.28 -3.74 -3.01
C LEU A 43 2.23 -2.57 -3.27
N ALA A 44 1.72 -1.42 -3.74
CA ALA A 44 2.50 -0.20 -3.93
C ALA A 44 3.03 0.35 -2.58
N ILE A 45 2.19 0.40 -1.54
CA ILE A 45 2.61 0.83 -0.19
C ILE A 45 3.67 -0.13 0.38
N LEU A 46 3.47 -1.44 0.23
CA LEU A 46 4.43 -2.44 0.70
C LEU A 46 5.77 -2.36 -0.03
N ALA A 47 5.75 -2.21 -1.36
CA ALA A 47 6.96 -2.06 -2.15
C ALA A 47 7.73 -0.80 -1.76
N GLN A 48 7.03 0.32 -1.55
CA GLN A 48 7.63 1.58 -1.10
C GLN A 48 8.21 1.45 0.31
N THR A 49 7.47 0.84 1.24
CA THR A 49 7.92 0.67 2.62
C THR A 49 9.12 -0.27 2.67
N GLY A 50 9.07 -1.38 1.92
CA GLY A 50 10.19 -2.31 1.80
C GLY A 50 11.43 -1.64 1.22
N TYR A 51 11.26 -0.83 0.17
CA TYR A 51 12.35 -0.03 -0.38
C TYR A 51 12.93 0.94 0.67
N ALA A 52 12.10 1.68 1.38
CA ALA A 52 12.54 2.62 2.41
C ALA A 52 13.29 1.92 3.56
N LEU A 53 12.75 0.82 4.09
CA LEU A 53 13.31 0.15 5.26
C LEU A 53 14.54 -0.71 4.97
N PHE A 54 14.59 -1.39 3.82
CA PHE A 54 15.63 -2.38 3.52
C PHE A 54 16.70 -1.88 2.54
N ILE A 55 16.36 -0.99 1.62
CA ILE A 55 17.31 -0.59 0.57
C ILE A 55 18.18 0.58 1.00
N LYS A 56 17.73 1.45 1.94
CA LYS A 56 18.47 2.48 2.72
C LYS A 56 19.80 3.05 2.14
N GLU A 57 19.93 3.13 0.82
CA GLU A 57 21.04 3.72 0.09
C GLU A 57 20.59 5.10 -0.36
N PRO A 58 21.46 6.12 -0.28
CA PRO A 58 21.15 7.42 -0.84
C PRO A 58 21.03 7.30 -2.36
N SER A 59 19.78 7.31 -2.83
CA SER A 59 19.30 7.80 -4.12
C SER A 59 19.31 6.88 -5.33
N LYS A 60 18.13 6.29 -5.60
CA LYS A 60 17.55 6.32 -6.97
C LYS A 60 16.16 6.95 -7.00
N LEU A 61 15.40 6.85 -5.91
CA LEU A 61 14.15 7.59 -5.74
C LEU A 61 14.40 8.84 -4.90
N THR A 62 13.96 10.00 -5.39
CA THR A 62 13.92 11.22 -4.57
C THR A 62 12.86 11.05 -3.47
N GLU A 63 13.03 11.74 -2.33
CA GLU A 63 12.03 11.70 -1.23
C GLU A 63 10.61 12.00 -1.74
N TRP A 64 10.49 12.93 -2.69
CA TRP A 64 9.24 13.29 -3.35
C TRP A 64 8.59 12.12 -4.08
N GLN A 65 9.36 11.35 -4.86
CA GLN A 65 8.83 10.18 -5.56
C GLN A 65 8.38 9.07 -4.60
N SER A 66 9.08 8.90 -3.48
CA SER A 66 8.69 7.94 -2.44
C SER A 66 7.35 8.32 -1.80
N VAL A 67 7.14 9.61 -1.53
CA VAL A 67 5.87 10.13 -0.99
C VAL A 67 4.74 9.99 -2.02
N GLU A 68 5.00 10.27 -3.30
CA GLU A 68 4.01 10.12 -4.37
C GLU A 68 3.54 8.67 -4.52
N ILE A 69 4.45 7.69 -4.53
CA ILE A 69 4.09 6.26 -4.63
C ILE A 69 3.23 5.84 -3.44
N ALA A 70 3.60 6.25 -2.22
CA ALA A 70 2.82 5.96 -1.02
C ALA A 70 1.43 6.61 -1.06
N ALA A 71 1.34 7.86 -1.50
CA ALA A 71 0.09 8.59 -1.63
C ALA A 71 -0.85 7.95 -2.68
N ILE A 72 -0.32 7.63 -3.86
CA ILE A 72 -1.07 6.93 -4.92
C ILE A 72 -1.56 5.58 -4.40
N GLY A 73 -0.70 4.80 -3.73
CA GLY A 73 -1.09 3.53 -3.13
C GLY A 73 -2.22 3.67 -2.11
N ALA A 74 -2.16 4.69 -1.24
CA ALA A 74 -3.19 4.98 -0.26
C ALA A 74 -4.52 5.40 -0.91
N ILE A 75 -4.47 6.19 -1.98
CA ILE A 75 -5.66 6.58 -2.76
C ILE A 75 -6.29 5.34 -3.40
N LEU A 76 -5.50 4.48 -4.04
CA LEU A 76 -6.00 3.24 -4.66
C LEU A 76 -6.65 2.32 -3.62
N CYS A 77 -6.04 2.17 -2.44
CA CYS A 77 -6.62 1.45 -1.32
C CYS A 77 -7.97 2.04 -0.88
N SER A 78 -8.03 3.37 -0.72
CA SER A 78 -9.22 4.06 -0.25
C SER A 78 -10.37 4.00 -1.26
N VAL A 79 -10.06 4.25 -2.54
CA VAL A 79 -11.03 4.14 -3.65
C VAL A 79 -11.47 2.70 -3.82
N GLY A 80 -10.55 1.74 -3.77
CA GLY A 80 -10.87 0.33 -3.86
C GLY A 80 -11.78 -0.14 -2.72
N ALA A 81 -11.50 0.28 -1.49
CA ALA A 81 -12.33 -0.02 -0.32
C ALA A 81 -13.72 0.62 -0.44
N LEU A 82 -13.80 1.88 -0.90
CA LEU A 82 -15.07 2.55 -1.13
C LEU A 82 -15.91 1.83 -2.19
N LEU A 83 -15.31 1.47 -3.32
CA LEU A 83 -15.97 0.71 -4.37
C LEU A 83 -16.40 -0.67 -3.90
N HIS A 84 -15.60 -1.33 -3.06
CA HIS A 84 -15.95 -2.64 -2.49
C HIS A 84 -17.13 -2.55 -1.52
N VAL A 85 -17.28 -1.45 -0.78
CA VAL A 85 -18.42 -1.25 0.14
C VAL A 85 -19.69 -0.83 -0.61
N LEU A 86 -19.56 -0.11 -1.73
CA LEU A 86 -20.68 0.42 -2.49
C LEU A 86 -21.20 -0.51 -3.60
N ALA A 87 -20.44 -1.54 -3.97
CA ALA A 87 -20.79 -2.53 -5.01
C ALA A 87 -21.38 -3.80 -4.39
#